data_AF-A0A9X0L843-F1
#
_entry.id   AF-A0A9X0L843-F1
#
_cell.length_a   1.000
_cell.length_b   1.000
_cell.length_c   1.000
_cell.angle_alpha   90.00
_cell.angle_beta   90.00
_cell.angle_gamma   90.00
#
_symmetry.space_group_name_H-M   'P 1'
#
loop_
_entity.id
_entity.type
_entity.pdbx_description
1 polymer ?
#
loop_
_entity_poly.entity_id
_entity_poly.type
_entity_poly.pdbx_seq_one_letter_code
_entity_poly.pdbx_strand_id
1 'polypeptide(L)'
;MQVKTILTARAVSARFPEILDIGGVRSDPLKWHPHGMAIDVMIPNARSAAGKALGDSVLAYVLQNAERFDLNHVIWRQTIYKPNGSKRMMADRGGDTANHYDHVHIATDGGGYPREGQTYLR
;
A
#
# COMPACT_ATOMS: atom_id res chain seq x y z
N MET A 1 5.28 -10.30 7.67
CA MET A 1 4.05 -9.62 7.23
C MET A 1 2.83 -10.46 7.59
N GLN A 2 1.67 -9.84 7.77
CA GLN A 2 0.40 -10.52 8.02
C GLN A 2 -0.28 -10.96 6.73
N VAL A 3 -1.23 -11.90 6.84
CA VAL A 3 -1.86 -12.59 5.72
C VAL A 3 -2.45 -11.65 4.67
N LYS A 4 -3.27 -10.67 5.10
CA LYS A 4 -3.90 -9.72 4.17
C LYS A 4 -2.88 -8.81 3.49
N THR A 5 -1.87 -8.33 4.23
CA THR A 5 -0.75 -7.57 3.65
C THR A 5 0.03 -8.37 2.61
N ILE A 6 0.28 -9.66 2.86
CA ILE A 6 0.96 -10.56 1.91
C ILE A 6 0.11 -10.72 0.64
N LEU A 7 -1.19 -10.93 0.79
CA LEU A 7 -2.13 -11.02 -0.32
C LEU A 7 -2.10 -9.74 -1.16
N THR A 8 -2.19 -8.57 -0.52
CA THR A 8 -2.15 -7.27 -1.20
C THR A 8 -0.85 -7.08 -1.99
N ALA A 9 0.31 -7.35 -1.38
CA ALA A 9 1.60 -7.22 -2.06
C ALA A 9 1.67 -8.13 -3.30
N ARG A 10 1.29 -9.41 -3.16
CA ARG A 10 1.28 -10.37 -4.28
C ARG A 10 0.32 -9.95 -5.40
N ALA A 11 -0.86 -9.47 -5.03
CA ALA A 11 -1.87 -9.02 -5.98
C ALA A 11 -1.42 -7.76 -6.73
N VAL A 12 -0.75 -6.82 -6.05
CA VAL A 12 -0.14 -5.64 -6.69
C VAL A 12 0.97 -6.06 -7.65
N SER A 13 1.94 -6.87 -7.22
CA SER A 13 3.03 -7.33 -8.10
C SER A 13 2.51 -8.11 -9.31
N ALA A 14 1.44 -8.90 -9.16
CA ALA A 14 0.85 -9.62 -10.28
C ALA A 14 0.11 -8.70 -11.26
N ARG A 15 -0.54 -7.64 -10.76
CA ARG A 15 -1.33 -6.71 -11.58
C ARG A 15 -0.49 -5.65 -12.29
N PHE A 16 0.64 -5.27 -11.68
CA PHE A 16 1.53 -4.18 -12.10
C PHE A 16 2.97 -4.70 -12.18
N PRO A 17 3.34 -5.44 -13.25
CA PRO A 17 4.66 -6.03 -13.39
C PRO A 17 5.81 -5.01 -13.46
N GLU A 18 5.50 -3.74 -13.74
CA GLU A 18 6.43 -2.60 -13.70
C GLU A 18 6.83 -2.17 -12.28
N ILE A 19 6.11 -2.61 -11.24
CA ILE A 19 6.48 -2.40 -9.84
C ILE A 19 7.50 -3.47 -9.45
N LEU A 20 8.75 -3.02 -9.27
CA LEU A 20 9.88 -3.91 -8.96
C LEU A 20 10.28 -3.91 -7.47
N ASP A 21 9.78 -2.94 -6.70
CA ASP A 21 10.12 -2.79 -5.29
C ASP A 21 8.85 -2.53 -4.46
N ILE A 22 8.66 -3.37 -3.44
CA ILE A 22 7.59 -3.24 -2.46
C ILE A 22 8.21 -3.40 -1.06
N GLY A 23 8.28 -2.29 -0.34
CA GLY A 23 8.70 -2.26 1.05
C GLY A 23 7.63 -2.86 1.97
N GLY A 24 8.04 -3.41 3.12
CA GLY A 24 7.15 -4.07 4.06
C GLY A 24 7.52 -3.81 5.52
N VAL A 25 7.81 -4.88 6.28
CA VAL A 25 8.13 -4.80 7.71
C VAL A 25 9.42 -4.02 7.94
N ARG A 26 9.36 -3.03 8.82
CA ARG A 26 10.50 -2.24 9.30
C ARG A 26 10.15 -1.54 10.61
N SER A 27 11.16 -0.98 11.30
CA SER A 27 10.93 -0.06 12.42
C SER A 27 10.23 1.20 11.93
N ASP A 28 9.18 1.62 12.64
CA ASP A 28 8.34 2.78 12.32
C ASP A 28 7.67 3.27 13.62
N PRO A 29 7.46 4.57 13.82
CA PRO A 29 6.70 5.08 14.96
C PRO A 29 5.25 4.59 15.02
N LEU A 30 4.64 4.22 13.88
CA LEU A 30 3.26 3.75 13.81
C LEU A 30 3.21 2.24 13.67
N LYS A 31 2.14 1.63 14.20
CA LYS A 31 2.02 0.17 14.34
C LYS A 31 2.05 -0.64 13.03
N TRP A 32 1.73 -0.04 11.88
CA TRP A 32 1.43 -0.83 10.67
C TRP A 32 2.65 -1.55 10.08
N HIS A 33 3.74 -0.84 9.77
CA HIS A 33 4.95 -1.50 9.26
C HIS A 33 5.55 -2.48 10.28
N PRO A 34 5.74 -2.13 11.58
CA PRO A 34 6.35 -3.02 12.56
C PRO A 34 5.55 -4.32 12.75
N HIS A 35 4.22 -4.25 12.67
CA HIS A 35 3.36 -5.43 12.82
C HIS A 35 3.01 -6.12 11.49
N GLY A 36 3.66 -5.73 10.39
CA GLY A 36 3.46 -6.33 9.08
C GLY A 36 2.07 -6.12 8.48
N MET A 37 1.42 -5.02 8.84
CA MET A 37 0.09 -4.61 8.38
C MET A 37 0.14 -3.60 7.23
N ALA A 38 1.33 -3.15 6.80
CA ALA A 38 1.49 -2.23 5.68
C ALA A 38 2.61 -2.62 4.71
N ILE A 39 2.46 -2.13 3.48
CA ILE A 39 3.44 -2.16 2.41
C ILE A 39 3.56 -0.78 1.78
N ASP A 40 4.73 -0.48 1.22
CA ASP A 40 4.95 0.68 0.35
C ASP A 40 5.27 0.20 -1.05
N VAL A 41 4.41 0.56 -1.99
CA VAL A 41 4.56 0.22 -3.41
C VAL A 41 5.35 1.34 -4.07
N MET A 42 6.63 1.10 -4.35
CA MET A 42 7.53 2.11 -4.89
C MET A 42 7.18 2.41 -6.35
N ILE A 43 6.92 3.68 -6.66
CA ILE A 43 6.50 4.09 -8.00
C ILE A 43 7.73 4.57 -8.80
N PRO A 44 8.10 3.89 -9.90
CA PRO A 44 9.20 4.33 -10.74
C PRO A 44 8.88 5.69 -11.37
N ASN A 45 9.85 6.61 -11.34
CA ASN A 45 9.72 7.96 -11.89
C ASN A 45 8.45 8.69 -11.41
N ALA A 46 8.11 8.60 -10.12
CA ALA A 46 6.83 9.04 -9.55
C ALA A 46 6.46 10.52 -9.76
N ARG A 47 7.42 11.38 -10.13
CA ARG A 47 7.18 12.78 -10.48
C ARG A 47 6.73 12.98 -11.93
N SER A 48 7.03 12.02 -12.81
CA SER A 48 6.61 12.02 -14.21
C SER A 48 5.10 11.82 -14.35
N ALA A 49 4.54 12.15 -15.53
CA ALA A 49 3.14 11.87 -15.83
C ALA A 49 2.83 10.36 -15.79
N ALA A 50 3.73 9.53 -16.32
CA ALA A 50 3.58 8.08 -16.32
C ALA A 50 3.61 7.49 -14.90
N GLY A 51 4.55 7.95 -14.06
CA GLY A 51 4.63 7.52 -12.66
C GLY A 51 3.40 7.91 -11.85
N LYS A 52 2.87 9.13 -12.06
CA LYS A 52 1.59 9.54 -11.45
C LYS A 52 0.44 8.63 -11.86
N ALA A 53 0.27 8.41 -13.18
CA ALA A 53 -0.78 7.54 -13.70
C ALA A 53 -0.66 6.09 -13.19
N LEU A 54 0.56 5.58 -13.02
CA LEU A 54 0.81 4.28 -12.40
C LEU A 54 0.39 4.26 -10.93
N GLY A 55 0.81 5.23 -10.13
CA GLY A 55 0.40 5.33 -8.73
C GLY A 55 -1.12 5.49 -8.55
N ASP A 56 -1.76 6.27 -9.43
CA ASP A 56 -3.22 6.41 -9.48
C ASP A 56 -3.91 5.08 -9.81
N SER A 57 -3.31 4.27 -10.70
CA SER A 57 -3.81 2.95 -11.05
C SER A 57 -3.68 1.95 -9.89
N VAL A 58 -2.56 1.98 -9.16
CA VAL A 58 -2.35 1.17 -7.94
C VAL A 58 -3.38 1.56 -6.88
N LEU A 59 -3.56 2.86 -6.60
CA LEU A 59 -4.56 3.37 -5.67
C LEU A 59 -5.97 2.87 -6.04
N ALA A 60 -6.37 3.04 -7.31
CA ALA A 60 -7.68 2.63 -7.79
C ALA A 60 -7.90 1.13 -7.64
N TYR A 61 -6.92 0.31 -8.02
CA TYR A 61 -7.01 -1.15 -7.89
C TYR A 61 -7.20 -1.60 -6.43
N VAL A 62 -6.42 -1.02 -5.51
CA VAL A 62 -6.48 -1.38 -4.09
C VAL A 62 -7.80 -0.96 -3.46
N LEU A 63 -8.32 0.24 -3.79
CA LEU A 63 -9.62 0.70 -3.32
C LEU A 63 -10.78 -0.15 -3.88
N GLN A 64 -10.73 -0.54 -5.17
CA GLN A 64 -11.74 -1.42 -5.77
C GLN A 64 -11.76 -2.82 -5.14
N ASN A 65 -10.65 -3.25 -4.53
CA ASN A 65 -10.51 -4.54 -3.87
C ASN A 65 -10.41 -4.40 -2.34
N ALA A 66 -10.94 -3.30 -1.77
CA ALA A 66 -10.76 -2.97 -0.36
C ALA A 66 -11.23 -4.10 0.59
N GLU A 67 -12.39 -4.71 0.32
CA GLU A 67 -12.92 -5.82 1.11
C GLU A 67 -12.01 -7.07 1.03
N ARG A 68 -11.55 -7.41 -0.18
CA ARG A 68 -10.65 -8.54 -0.42
C ARG A 68 -9.38 -8.43 0.41
N PHE A 69 -8.82 -7.23 0.45
CA PHE A 69 -7.56 -6.91 1.13
C PHE A 69 -7.72 -6.55 2.61
N ASP A 70 -8.95 -6.50 3.13
CA ASP A 70 -9.23 -5.97 4.48
C ASP A 70 -8.52 -4.63 4.70
N LEU A 71 -8.75 -3.72 3.75
CA LEU A 71 -8.00 -2.48 3.63
C LEU A 71 -8.34 -1.53 4.79
N ASN A 72 -7.31 -1.00 5.46
CA ASN A 72 -7.50 0.05 6.48
C ASN A 72 -7.45 1.45 5.86
N HIS A 73 -6.40 1.73 5.07
CA HIS A 73 -6.24 2.96 4.32
C HIS A 73 -5.14 2.85 3.25
N VAL A 74 -5.17 3.78 2.29
CA VAL A 74 -4.09 4.00 1.33
C VAL A 74 -3.65 5.46 1.45
N ILE A 75 -2.35 5.72 1.30
CA ILE A 75 -1.83 7.08 1.18
C ILE A 75 -1.12 7.22 -0.16
N TRP A 76 -1.53 8.22 -0.93
CA TRP A 76 -0.88 8.59 -2.17
C TRP A 76 -0.90 10.10 -2.32
N ARG A 77 0.27 10.70 -2.54
CA ARG A 77 0.49 12.14 -2.78
C ARG A 77 -0.26 13.00 -1.76
N GLN A 78 0.11 12.85 -0.49
CA GLN A 78 -0.48 13.54 0.66
C GLN A 78 -1.98 13.35 0.88
N THR A 79 -2.61 12.38 0.22
CA THR A 79 -4.04 12.11 0.44
C THR A 79 -4.20 10.73 1.06
N ILE A 80 -4.88 10.70 2.19
CA ILE A 80 -5.31 9.47 2.85
C ILE A 80 -6.67 9.10 2.29
N TYR A 81 -6.79 7.89 1.76
CA TYR A 81 -8.02 7.31 1.22
C TYR A 81 -8.49 6.17 2.14
N LYS A 82 -9.80 6.10 2.37
CA LYS A 82 -10.43 5.06 3.18
C LYS A 82 -11.37 4.19 2.33
N PRO A 83 -11.60 2.92 2.71
CA PRO A 83 -12.52 2.01 2.01
C PRO A 83 -13.94 2.56 1.84
N ASN A 84 -14.41 3.35 2.80
CA ASN A 84 -15.73 3.98 2.77
C ASN A 84 -15.84 5.18 1.80
N GLY A 85 -14.83 5.40 0.95
CA GLY A 85 -14.79 6.49 -0.02
C GLY A 85 -14.37 7.85 0.55
N SER A 86 -14.21 7.97 1.88
CA SER A 86 -13.71 9.22 2.46
C SER A 86 -12.23 9.43 2.13
N LYS A 87 -11.86 10.70 1.92
CA LYS A 87 -10.48 11.12 1.69
C LYS A 87 -10.15 12.37 2.49
N ARG A 88 -8.91 12.46 2.96
CA ARG A 88 -8.41 13.62 3.70
C ARG A 88 -6.97 13.91 3.34
N MET A 89 -6.66 15.19 3.14
CA MET A 89 -5.29 15.64 2.92
C MET A 89 -4.50 15.60 4.24
N MET A 90 -3.25 15.15 4.19
CA MET A 90 -2.30 15.25 5.30
C MET A 90 -1.63 16.61 5.32
N ALA A 91 -1.10 17.00 6.48
CA ALA A 91 -0.17 18.11 6.56
C ALA A 91 1.12 17.76 5.81
N ASP A 92 1.80 18.78 5.28
CA ASP A 92 3.13 18.63 4.71
C ASP A 92 4.14 18.24 5.80
N ARG A 93 4.86 17.15 5.56
CA ARG A 93 5.87 16.57 6.46
C ARG A 93 7.30 16.72 5.90
N GLY A 94 7.44 17.36 4.75
CA GLY A 94 8.70 17.57 4.05
C GLY A 94 9.16 16.37 3.21
N GLY A 95 9.57 16.64 1.97
CA GLY A 95 10.16 15.63 1.07
C GLY A 95 9.17 14.64 0.45
N ASP A 96 9.65 13.84 -0.49
CA ASP A 96 8.80 12.96 -1.30
C ASP A 96 8.28 11.77 -0.47
N THR A 97 9.17 11.10 0.24
CA THR A 97 8.83 9.91 1.03
C THR A 97 7.85 10.22 2.15
N ALA A 98 8.10 11.24 3.00
CA ALA A 98 7.21 11.53 4.12
C ALA A 98 5.80 11.98 3.66
N ASN A 99 5.72 12.57 2.47
CA ASN A 99 4.48 13.02 1.84
C ASN A 99 3.90 12.02 0.82
N HIS A 100 4.51 10.84 0.68
CA HIS A 100 4.03 9.76 -0.18
C HIS A 100 3.92 10.16 -1.67
N TYR A 101 4.91 10.91 -2.17
CA TYR A 101 5.00 11.30 -3.57
C TYR A 101 5.79 10.32 -4.43
N ASP A 102 6.57 9.42 -3.82
CA ASP A 102 7.42 8.40 -4.46
C ASP A 102 6.88 6.98 -4.31
N HIS A 103 5.91 6.74 -3.42
CA HIS A 103 5.30 5.44 -3.19
C HIS A 103 3.82 5.54 -2.81
N VAL A 104 3.07 4.47 -3.10
CA VAL A 104 1.70 4.27 -2.58
C VAL A 104 1.80 3.43 -1.31
N HIS A 105 1.52 4.03 -0.15
CA HIS A 105 1.45 3.31 1.11
C HIS A 105 0.10 2.63 1.26
N ILE A 106 0.08 1.35 1.60
CA ILE A 106 -1.15 0.56 1.76
C ILE A 106 -1.10 -0.13 3.12
N ALA A 107 -2.07 0.19 3.97
CA ALA A 107 -2.27 -0.46 5.26
C ALA A 107 -3.55 -1.31 5.25
N THR A 108 -3.47 -2.51 5.81
CA THR A 108 -4.60 -3.42 6.05
C THR A 108 -4.95 -3.45 7.54
N ASP A 109 -6.12 -3.99 7.88
CA ASP A 109 -6.48 -4.34 9.26
C ASP A 109 -5.77 -5.61 9.75
N GLY A 110 -4.91 -6.18 8.89
CA GLY A 110 -4.12 -7.37 9.18
C GLY A 110 -4.88 -8.63 8.85
N GLY A 111 -4.49 -9.74 9.43
CA GLY A 111 -5.15 -11.03 9.18
C GLY A 111 -4.50 -12.16 9.97
N GLY A 112 -3.77 -11.80 11.04
CA GLY A 112 -2.85 -12.68 11.72
C GLY A 112 -1.56 -12.93 10.92
N TYR A 113 -0.59 -13.49 11.60
CA TYR A 113 0.61 -14.01 10.97
C TYR A 113 0.31 -15.35 10.27
N PRO A 114 1.02 -15.65 9.18
CA PRO A 114 0.90 -16.94 8.51
C PRO A 114 1.07 -18.12 9.46
N ARG A 115 0.26 -19.16 9.26
CA ARG A 115 0.42 -20.45 9.93
C ARG A 115 0.94 -21.49 8.93
N GLU A 116 1.62 -22.52 9.42
CA GLU A 116 2.08 -23.63 8.59
C GLU A 116 0.92 -24.25 7.79
N GLY A 117 1.16 -24.59 6.53
CA GLY A 117 0.18 -25.22 5.64
C GLY A 117 -0.84 -24.29 4.98
N GLN A 118 -0.88 -22.99 5.31
CA GLN A 118 -1.81 -22.06 4.63
C GLN A 118 -1.31 -21.61 3.26
N THR A 119 -2.17 -21.74 2.26
CA THR A 119 -1.94 -21.21 0.91
C THR A 119 -2.69 -19.88 0.76
N TYR A 120 -1.96 -18.83 0.43
CA TYR A 120 -2.51 -17.50 0.14
C TYR A 120 -2.50 -17.29 -1.37
N LEU A 121 -3.61 -17.69 -2.01
CA LEU A 121 -3.80 -17.57 -3.45
C LEU A 121 -3.87 -16.09 -3.85
N ARG A 122 -3.37 -15.79 -5.06
CA ARG A 122 -3.26 -14.44 -5.62
C ARG A 122 -4.60 -13.87 -6.05
#